data_AF-A0A957VMB8-F1
#
_entry.id   AF-A0A957VMB8-F1
#
_cell.length_a   1.000
_cell.length_b   1.000
_cell.length_c   1.000
_cell.angle_alpha   90.00
_cell.angle_beta   90.00
_cell.angle_gamma   90.00
#
_symmetry.space_group_name_H-M   'P 1'
#
loop_
_entity.id
_entity.type
_entity.pdbx_description
1 polymer ?
#
loop_
_entity_poly.entity_id
_entity_poly.type
_entity_poly.pdbx_seq_one_letter_code
_entity_poly.pdbx_strand_id
1 'polypeptide(L)'
;YISMVDSGNLAACLIALQRSLIDMTTHPVLRWSRWEGLRDALGNLGEALAALEEPAPSTGDELRATLRELEDEIAAVDDDPQQWIPALLRLNEYKMPDLISQLQTLLDTTDHHIRPATLRTLRIFVNRIHYQLADMQRELDRFAPWHRLFAQMPHAVRTSIAGKPALGDYFKTLQGQLRRTLSVADTPAACRAAEPLARALQEGLLADVDASARVVVEQWCNHLLTSLDTAHDAAQELMAMLDRVHQRAGAFVDDMDFGALYDAQRDVFHIGFNVDRGALDNNYYDLLASEARLGSLVAIAKHDVPLKHWVHLGRPLTVTPA
;
A
#
# COMPACT_ATOMS: atom_id res chain seq x y z
N TYR A 1 1.60 20.16 -30.25
CA TYR A 1 3.06 20.30 -30.05
C TYR A 1 3.56 19.03 -29.38
N ILE A 2 4.66 18.46 -29.86
CA ILE A 2 5.30 17.28 -29.26
C ILE A 2 6.62 17.77 -28.65
N SER A 3 6.79 17.61 -27.35
CA SER A 3 7.93 18.13 -26.58
C SER A 3 8.88 16.98 -26.24
N MET A 4 10.18 17.14 -26.52
CA MET A 4 11.18 16.11 -26.19
C MET A 4 11.23 15.84 -24.68
N VAL A 5 11.12 16.88 -23.86
CA VAL A 5 11.16 16.76 -22.39
C VAL A 5 9.92 16.07 -21.85
N ASP A 6 8.74 16.50 -22.27
CA ASP A 6 7.49 15.91 -21.77
C ASP A 6 7.34 14.45 -22.20
N SER A 7 7.70 14.14 -23.45
CA SER A 7 7.72 12.77 -23.96
C SER A 7 8.74 11.90 -23.23
N GLY A 8 9.96 12.41 -22.99
CA GLY A 8 10.99 11.71 -22.23
C GLY A 8 10.59 11.44 -20.78
N ASN A 9 10.01 12.43 -20.11
CA ASN A 9 9.50 12.30 -18.74
C ASN A 9 8.35 11.31 -18.66
N LEU A 10 7.40 11.37 -19.61
CA LEU A 10 6.29 10.43 -19.67
C LEU A 10 6.79 8.99 -19.89
N ALA A 11 7.71 8.78 -20.82
CA ALA A 11 8.28 7.46 -21.09
C ALA A 11 8.98 6.88 -19.85
N ALA A 12 9.79 7.68 -19.16
CA ALA A 12 10.43 7.26 -17.93
C ALA A 12 9.42 6.90 -16.83
N CYS A 13 8.38 7.71 -16.65
CA CYS A 13 7.28 7.42 -15.72
C CYS A 13 6.57 6.11 -16.07
N LEU A 14 6.31 5.84 -17.35
CA LEU A 14 5.67 4.60 -17.81
C LEU A 14 6.57 3.39 -17.58
N ILE A 15 7.88 3.48 -17.82
CA ILE A 15 8.85 2.41 -17.53
C ILE A 15 8.88 2.11 -16.02
N ALA A 16 8.97 3.15 -15.18
CA ALA A 16 8.97 3.01 -13.73
C ALA A 16 7.66 2.39 -13.22
N LEU A 17 6.52 2.82 -13.76
CA LEU A 17 5.20 2.25 -13.46
C LEU A 17 5.17 0.77 -13.85
N GLN A 18 5.57 0.43 -15.09
CA GLN A 18 5.55 -0.92 -15.61
C GLN A 18 6.31 -1.90 -14.70
N ARG A 19 7.50 -1.51 -14.24
CA ARG A 19 8.32 -2.31 -13.32
C ARG A 19 7.68 -2.44 -11.94
N SER A 20 7.19 -1.32 -11.40
CA SER A 20 6.57 -1.28 -10.07
C SER A 20 5.32 -2.15 -9.98
N LEU A 21 4.50 -2.20 -11.03
CA LEU A 21 3.27 -2.99 -11.02
C LEU A 21 3.52 -4.50 -10.84
N ILE A 22 4.60 -5.04 -11.41
CA ILE A 22 4.99 -6.44 -11.21
C ILE A 22 5.46 -6.66 -9.78
N ASP A 23 6.44 -5.86 -9.35
CA ASP A 23 7.07 -6.02 -8.03
C ASP A 23 6.03 -5.86 -6.91
N MET A 24 5.05 -4.97 -7.07
CA MET A 24 3.94 -4.75 -6.14
C MET A 24 3.15 -6.02 -5.81
N THR A 25 2.98 -6.97 -6.73
CA THR A 25 2.18 -8.17 -6.45
C THR A 25 2.87 -9.16 -5.52
N THR A 26 4.20 -9.08 -5.42
CA THR A 26 5.05 -10.02 -4.68
C THR A 26 5.28 -9.62 -3.22
N HIS A 27 4.99 -8.37 -2.88
CA HIS A 27 5.03 -7.93 -1.49
C HIS A 27 3.85 -8.46 -0.68
N PRO A 28 4.01 -8.66 0.64
CA PRO A 28 2.89 -8.99 1.51
C PRO A 28 1.72 -8.01 1.36
N VAL A 29 0.49 -8.51 1.53
CA VAL A 29 -0.74 -7.70 1.43
C VAL A 29 -0.65 -6.45 2.31
N LEU A 30 -0.19 -6.61 3.55
CA LEU A 30 0.10 -5.50 4.45
C LEU A 30 1.59 -5.21 4.41
N ARG A 31 2.00 -3.95 4.20
CA ARG A 31 3.42 -3.56 4.02
C ARG A 31 3.88 -2.58 5.09
N TRP A 32 5.17 -2.59 5.41
CA TRP A 32 5.77 -1.66 6.36
C TRP A 32 5.52 -0.19 6.03
N SER A 33 5.56 0.19 4.75
CA SER A 33 5.30 1.59 4.33
C SER A 33 3.92 2.13 4.72
N ARG A 34 2.94 1.25 4.97
CA ARG A 34 1.62 1.64 5.49
C ARG A 34 1.67 2.00 6.97
N TRP A 35 2.60 1.41 7.72
CA TRP A 35 2.87 1.72 9.12
C TRP A 35 3.72 2.97 9.26
N GLU A 36 4.71 3.18 8.38
CA GLU A 36 5.51 4.41 8.35
C GLU A 36 4.60 5.65 8.21
N GLY A 37 3.70 5.65 7.22
CA GLY A 37 2.77 6.77 7.06
C GLY A 37 1.80 6.95 8.25
N LEU A 38 1.54 5.89 9.01
CA LEU A 38 0.70 5.96 10.22
C LEU A 38 1.49 6.60 11.37
N ARG A 39 2.77 6.25 11.54
CA ARG A 39 3.69 6.91 12.48
C ARG A 39 3.81 8.40 12.18
N ASP A 40 3.98 8.77 10.92
CA ASP A 40 4.04 10.17 10.51
C ASP A 40 2.75 10.92 10.88
N ALA A 41 1.58 10.30 10.63
CA ALA A 41 0.30 10.92 10.96
C ALA A 41 0.09 11.06 12.48
N LEU A 42 0.55 10.09 13.28
CA LEU A 42 0.52 10.15 14.74
C LEU A 42 1.46 11.22 15.29
N GLY A 43 2.69 11.31 14.78
CA GLY A 43 3.63 12.35 15.17
C GLY A 43 3.09 13.75 14.92
N ASN A 44 2.49 13.98 13.75
CA ASN A 44 1.82 15.26 13.44
C ASN A 44 0.62 15.55 14.36
N LEU A 45 -0.13 14.52 14.78
CA LEU A 45 -1.21 14.67 15.75
C LEU A 45 -0.66 15.03 17.13
N GLY A 46 0.44 14.39 17.55
CA GLY A 46 1.15 14.70 18.80
C GLY A 46 1.66 16.14 18.84
N GLU A 47 2.28 16.61 17.76
CA GLU A 47 2.70 18.01 17.62
C GLU A 47 1.53 19.00 17.72
N ALA A 48 0.41 18.67 17.07
CA ALA A 48 -0.80 19.50 17.12
C ALA A 48 -1.40 19.57 18.54
N LEU A 49 -1.35 18.47 19.31
CA LEU A 49 -1.78 18.46 20.71
C LEU A 49 -0.82 19.20 21.63
N ALA A 50 0.50 19.13 21.38
CA ALA A 50 1.48 19.90 22.14
C ALA A 50 1.31 21.42 21.93
N ALA A 51 0.74 21.84 20.80
CA ALA A 51 0.44 23.24 20.49
C ALA A 51 -0.85 23.79 21.13
N LEU A 52 -1.58 22.97 21.91
CA LEU A 52 -2.70 23.41 22.71
C LEU A 52 -2.19 24.19 23.93
N GLU A 53 -2.57 25.46 24.03
CA GLU A 53 -2.34 26.28 25.21
C GLU A 53 -3.29 25.80 26.32
N GLU A 54 -2.74 25.24 27.39
CA GLU A 54 -3.45 24.76 28.59
C GLU A 54 -4.61 23.75 28.34
N PRO A 55 -4.34 22.50 27.96
CA PRO A 55 -5.36 21.45 28.10
C PRO A 55 -5.75 21.30 29.58
N ALA A 56 -7.01 20.94 29.86
CA ALA A 56 -7.38 20.47 31.19
C ALA A 56 -6.39 19.35 31.61
N PRO A 57 -5.71 19.45 32.77
CA PRO A 57 -4.50 18.69 33.06
C PRO A 57 -4.65 17.17 32.88
N SER A 58 -5.78 16.59 33.26
CA SER A 58 -5.99 15.14 33.20
C SER A 58 -6.24 14.62 31.77
N THR A 59 -7.16 15.23 31.03
CA THR A 59 -7.59 14.70 29.72
C THR A 59 -6.51 14.86 28.65
N GLY A 60 -5.74 15.95 28.71
CA GLY A 60 -4.61 16.15 27.79
C GLY A 60 -3.47 15.16 28.01
N ASP A 61 -3.20 14.80 29.27
CA ASP A 61 -2.15 13.83 29.62
C ASP A 61 -2.54 12.40 29.26
N GLU A 62 -3.81 12.03 29.48
CA GLU A 62 -4.37 10.74 29.03
C GLU A 62 -4.25 10.59 27.51
N LEU A 63 -4.65 11.60 26.74
CA LEU A 63 -4.56 11.56 25.29
C LEU A 63 -3.11 11.44 24.79
N ARG A 64 -2.18 12.17 25.43
CA ARG A 64 -0.73 12.04 25.15
C ARG A 64 -0.18 10.68 25.55
N ALA A 65 -0.72 10.02 26.57
CA ALA A 65 -0.36 8.65 26.91
C ALA A 65 -0.86 7.67 25.85
N THR A 66 -2.13 7.79 25.44
CA THR A 66 -2.73 6.97 24.37
C THR A 66 -1.96 7.07 23.06
N LEU A 67 -1.52 8.28 22.67
CA LEU A 67 -0.69 8.44 21.46
C LEU A 67 0.67 7.77 21.58
N ARG A 68 1.35 7.88 22.73
CA ARG A 68 2.62 7.19 22.95
C ARG A 68 2.45 5.67 22.90
N GLU A 69 1.39 5.14 23.50
CA GLU A 69 1.08 3.71 23.42
C GLU A 69 0.82 3.24 21.97
N LEU A 70 0.14 4.07 21.17
CA LEU A 70 -0.07 3.81 19.74
C LEU A 70 1.26 3.80 18.96
N GLU A 71 2.12 4.78 19.21
CA GLU A 71 3.46 4.85 18.60
C GLU A 71 4.32 3.66 19.00
N ASP A 72 4.31 3.28 20.28
CA ASP A 72 5.03 2.11 20.81
C ASP A 72 4.51 0.81 20.22
N GLU A 73 3.19 0.65 20.05
CA GLU A 73 2.60 -0.55 19.42
C GLU A 73 3.00 -0.67 17.95
N ILE A 74 3.10 0.44 17.22
CA ILE A 74 3.57 0.42 15.83
C ILE A 74 5.08 0.15 15.77
N ALA A 75 5.87 0.76 16.64
CA ALA A 75 7.31 0.53 16.71
C ALA A 75 7.65 -0.93 17.08
N ALA A 76 6.84 -1.55 17.93
CA ALA A 76 7.03 -2.94 18.35
C ALA A 76 6.86 -3.96 17.22
N VAL A 77 6.26 -3.56 16.08
CA VAL A 77 6.01 -4.46 14.95
C VAL A 77 6.86 -4.17 13.71
N ASP A 78 7.81 -3.22 13.78
CA ASP A 78 8.68 -2.79 12.66
C ASP A 78 9.35 -3.98 11.95
N ASP A 79 10.12 -4.76 12.71
CA ASP A 79 10.91 -5.88 12.20
C ASP A 79 10.20 -7.24 12.26
N ASP A 80 8.90 -7.29 12.63
CA ASP A 80 8.14 -8.54 12.70
C ASP A 80 6.82 -8.49 11.89
N PRO A 81 6.89 -8.84 10.59
CA PRO A 81 5.71 -8.94 9.73
C PRO A 81 4.62 -9.89 10.22
N GLN A 82 4.94 -10.85 11.11
CA GLN A 82 3.93 -11.74 11.69
C GLN A 82 3.03 -11.00 12.69
N GLN A 83 3.44 -9.84 13.21
CA GLN A 83 2.64 -9.04 14.16
C GLN A 83 1.80 -7.96 13.50
N TRP A 84 2.05 -7.62 12.23
CA TRP A 84 1.32 -6.54 11.55
C TRP A 84 -0.20 -6.74 11.58
N ILE A 85 -0.68 -7.92 11.19
CA ILE A 85 -2.12 -8.19 11.19
C ILE A 85 -2.73 -8.17 12.61
N PRO A 86 -2.18 -8.88 13.61
CA PRO A 86 -2.64 -8.76 14.98
C PRO A 86 -2.68 -7.32 15.51
N ALA A 87 -1.64 -6.52 15.25
CA ALA A 87 -1.60 -5.12 15.64
C ALA A 87 -2.68 -4.31 14.94
N LEU A 88 -2.86 -4.47 13.63
CA LEU A 88 -3.87 -3.74 12.87
C LEU A 88 -5.29 -4.01 13.41
N LEU A 89 -5.59 -5.28 13.71
CA LEU A 89 -6.88 -5.65 14.30
C LEU A 89 -7.09 -4.98 15.66
N ARG A 90 -6.09 -5.02 16.56
CA ARG A 90 -6.18 -4.36 17.88
C ARG A 90 -6.32 -2.84 17.78
N LEU A 91 -5.55 -2.20 16.89
CA LEU A 91 -5.59 -0.77 16.67
C LEU A 91 -6.97 -0.31 16.20
N ASN A 92 -7.56 -1.03 15.23
CA ASN A 92 -8.89 -0.72 14.73
C ASN A 92 -10.01 -1.00 15.74
N GLU A 93 -9.91 -2.10 16.50
CA GLU A 93 -10.99 -2.55 17.39
C GLU A 93 -11.01 -1.81 18.73
N TYR A 94 -9.84 -1.45 19.27
CA TYR A 94 -9.74 -0.90 20.63
C TYR A 94 -9.14 0.50 20.68
N LYS A 95 -7.96 0.72 20.05
CA LYS A 95 -7.21 1.97 20.25
C LYS A 95 -7.76 3.17 19.49
N MET A 96 -8.23 2.97 18.25
CA MET A 96 -8.77 4.06 17.44
C MET A 96 -10.10 4.60 18.00
N PRO A 97 -11.09 3.77 18.43
CA PRO A 97 -12.28 4.27 19.12
C PRO A 97 -11.97 5.03 20.41
N ASP A 98 -11.03 4.53 21.21
CA ASP A 98 -10.58 5.18 22.46
C ASP A 98 -9.96 6.55 22.18
N LEU A 99 -9.05 6.63 21.21
CA LEU A 99 -8.46 7.90 20.75
C LEU A 99 -9.54 8.92 20.32
N ILE A 100 -10.53 8.50 19.52
CA ILE A 100 -11.64 9.36 19.10
C ILE A 100 -12.44 9.86 20.30
N SER A 101 -12.77 8.96 21.24
CA SER A 101 -13.54 9.30 22.44
C SER A 101 -12.82 10.31 23.34
N GLN A 102 -11.52 10.11 23.57
CA GLN A 102 -10.70 11.02 24.38
C GLN A 102 -10.55 12.40 23.72
N LEU A 103 -10.36 12.44 22.39
CA LEU A 103 -10.34 13.70 21.64
C LEU A 103 -11.67 14.44 21.69
N GLN A 104 -12.80 13.73 21.56
CA GLN A 104 -14.12 14.34 21.72
C GLN A 104 -14.29 14.94 23.10
N THR A 105 -13.93 14.19 24.14
CA THR A 105 -13.98 14.67 25.53
C THR A 105 -13.09 15.89 25.74
N LEU A 106 -11.88 15.91 25.18
CA LEU A 106 -10.99 17.07 25.23
C LEU A 106 -11.64 18.30 24.57
N LEU A 107 -12.24 18.13 23.38
CA LEU A 107 -12.89 19.23 22.65
C LEU A 107 -14.12 19.76 23.38
N ASP A 108 -14.89 18.89 24.05
CA ASP A 108 -16.08 19.26 24.80
C ASP A 108 -15.75 19.95 26.14
N THR A 109 -14.62 19.59 26.75
CA THR A 109 -14.18 20.13 28.05
C THR A 109 -13.28 21.37 27.94
N THR A 110 -12.72 21.63 26.75
CA THR A 110 -11.88 22.82 26.55
C THR A 110 -12.77 24.05 26.35
N ASP A 111 -12.82 24.91 27.37
CA ASP A 111 -13.62 26.14 27.43
C ASP A 111 -13.03 27.22 26.48
N HIS A 112 -13.29 27.03 25.18
CA HIS A 112 -13.23 28.00 24.09
C HIS A 112 -12.00 28.93 23.98
N HIS A 113 -10.78 28.40 23.87
CA HIS A 113 -9.63 29.16 23.31
C HIS A 113 -8.70 28.33 22.40
N ILE A 114 -9.18 27.23 21.81
CA ILE A 114 -8.38 26.50 20.81
C ILE A 114 -8.28 27.33 19.52
N ARG A 115 -7.06 27.69 19.13
CA ARG A 115 -6.81 28.37 17.86
C ARG A 115 -7.44 27.58 16.69
N PRO A 116 -8.21 28.22 15.78
CA PRO A 116 -8.87 27.51 14.68
C PRO A 116 -7.93 26.68 13.80
N ALA A 117 -6.67 27.13 13.66
CA ALA A 117 -5.63 26.40 12.95
C ALA A 117 -5.31 25.06 13.65
N THR A 118 -5.12 25.06 14.97
CA THR A 118 -4.85 23.84 15.76
C THR A 118 -6.02 22.87 15.70
N LEU A 119 -7.26 23.35 15.86
CA LEU A 119 -8.45 22.50 15.74
C LEU A 119 -8.57 21.86 14.35
N ARG A 120 -8.28 22.62 13.29
CA ARG A 120 -8.23 22.10 11.92
C ARG A 120 -7.18 21.01 11.78
N THR A 121 -5.98 21.23 12.32
CA THR A 121 -4.86 20.27 12.26
C THR A 121 -5.20 18.97 12.99
N LEU A 122 -5.72 19.06 14.22
CA LEU A 122 -6.19 17.89 14.99
C LEU A 122 -7.21 17.08 14.17
N ARG A 123 -8.23 17.73 13.63
CA ARG A 123 -9.25 17.07 12.80
C ARG A 123 -8.67 16.41 11.56
N ILE A 124 -7.71 17.04 10.89
CA ILE A 124 -7.06 16.48 9.70
C ILE A 124 -6.33 15.18 10.06
N PHE A 125 -5.49 15.20 11.08
CA PHE A 125 -4.64 14.05 11.39
C PHE A 125 -5.42 12.90 12.05
N VAL A 126 -6.39 13.19 12.91
CA VAL A 126 -7.29 12.16 13.47
C VAL A 126 -8.05 11.44 12.36
N ASN A 127 -8.63 12.20 11.41
CA ASN A 127 -9.29 11.61 10.27
C ASN A 127 -8.31 10.82 9.40
N ARG A 128 -7.09 11.34 9.18
CA ARG A 128 -6.07 10.65 8.39
C ARG A 128 -5.69 9.29 8.99
N ILE A 129 -5.45 9.24 10.30
CA ILE A 129 -5.15 8.02 11.07
C ILE A 129 -6.31 7.03 10.94
N HIS A 130 -7.53 7.49 11.22
CA HIS A 130 -8.72 6.65 11.12
C HIS A 130 -8.93 6.08 9.71
N TYR A 131 -8.85 6.93 8.68
CA TYR A 131 -8.99 6.48 7.30
C TYR A 131 -7.91 5.51 6.88
N GLN A 132 -6.66 5.73 7.29
CA GLN A 132 -5.53 4.88 6.95
C GLN A 132 -5.65 3.50 7.58
N LEU A 133 -6.00 3.42 8.87
CA LEU A 133 -6.25 2.15 9.56
C LEU A 133 -7.44 1.39 8.95
N ALA A 134 -8.52 2.10 8.63
CA ALA A 134 -9.68 1.50 7.95
C ALA A 134 -9.33 1.03 6.53
N ASP A 135 -8.45 1.74 5.82
CA ASP A 135 -7.99 1.34 4.49
C ASP A 135 -7.08 0.12 4.52
N MET A 136 -6.15 0.05 5.47
CA MET A 136 -5.34 -1.14 5.74
C MET A 136 -6.24 -2.34 6.08
N GLN A 137 -7.30 -2.15 6.87
CA GLN A 137 -8.26 -3.22 7.17
C GLN A 137 -9.04 -3.67 5.93
N ARG A 138 -9.51 -2.74 5.09
CA ARG A 138 -10.23 -3.09 3.85
C ARG A 138 -9.35 -3.87 2.88
N GLU A 139 -8.07 -3.50 2.77
CA GLU A 139 -7.10 -4.23 1.94
C GLU A 139 -6.87 -5.65 2.49
N LEU A 140 -6.70 -5.78 3.81
CA LEU A 140 -6.60 -7.08 4.47
C LEU A 140 -7.87 -7.92 4.26
N ASP A 141 -9.05 -7.35 4.47
CA ASP A 141 -10.34 -8.04 4.31
C ASP A 141 -10.59 -8.43 2.84
N ARG A 142 -9.97 -7.75 1.87
CA ARG A 142 -10.07 -8.09 0.45
C ARG A 142 -9.18 -9.26 0.03
N PHE A 143 -7.95 -9.31 0.52
CA PHE A 143 -6.95 -10.29 0.03
C PHE A 143 -6.58 -11.38 1.04
N ALA A 144 -6.91 -11.20 2.32
CA ALA A 144 -6.72 -12.17 3.39
C ALA A 144 -7.81 -12.11 4.49
N PRO A 145 -9.12 -12.16 4.12
CA PRO A 145 -10.26 -12.01 5.05
C PRO A 145 -10.27 -13.01 6.22
N TRP A 146 -9.70 -14.20 6.04
CA TRP A 146 -9.68 -15.25 7.05
C TRP A 146 -8.98 -14.84 8.35
N HIS A 147 -8.07 -13.85 8.34
CA HIS A 147 -7.40 -13.43 9.57
C HIS A 147 -8.36 -12.81 10.58
N ARG A 148 -9.32 -12.00 10.10
CA ARG A 148 -10.39 -11.46 10.95
C ARG A 148 -11.31 -12.58 11.45
N LEU A 149 -11.64 -13.52 10.56
CA LEU A 149 -12.45 -14.69 10.91
C LEU A 149 -11.80 -15.58 11.99
N PHE A 150 -10.47 -15.74 11.95
CA PHE A 150 -9.72 -16.47 12.95
C PHE A 150 -9.65 -15.73 14.29
N ALA A 151 -9.52 -14.40 14.27
CA ALA A 151 -9.59 -13.58 15.48
C ALA A 151 -10.97 -13.70 16.17
N GLN A 152 -12.03 -13.74 15.37
CA GLN A 152 -13.42 -13.83 15.82
C GLN A 152 -13.95 -15.28 15.91
N MET A 153 -13.06 -16.26 16.03
CA MET A 153 -13.42 -17.67 16.07
C MET A 153 -14.40 -17.98 17.24
N PRO A 154 -15.58 -18.56 16.95
CA PRO A 154 -16.56 -18.93 17.98
C PRO A 154 -15.99 -19.88 19.03
N HIS A 155 -16.53 -19.80 20.25
CA HIS A 155 -16.07 -20.64 21.36
C HIS A 155 -16.18 -22.14 21.03
N ALA A 156 -17.29 -22.58 20.44
CA ALA A 156 -17.50 -23.99 20.06
C ALA A 156 -16.42 -24.51 19.08
N VAL A 157 -16.07 -23.73 18.06
CA VAL A 157 -15.00 -24.09 17.10
C VAL A 157 -13.67 -24.20 17.83
N ARG A 158 -13.35 -23.22 18.68
CA ARG A 158 -12.09 -23.18 19.45
C ARG A 158 -11.97 -24.38 20.38
N THR A 159 -13.03 -24.76 21.08
CA THR A 159 -13.04 -25.91 21.99
C THR A 159 -12.89 -27.24 21.24
N SER A 160 -13.55 -27.41 20.09
CA SER A 160 -13.42 -28.61 19.26
C SER A 160 -11.99 -28.78 18.71
N ILE A 161 -11.40 -27.69 18.19
CA ILE A 161 -10.01 -27.71 17.68
C ILE A 161 -9.03 -28.04 18.82
N ALA A 162 -9.21 -27.44 20.01
CA ALA A 162 -8.34 -27.70 21.16
C ALA A 162 -8.52 -29.12 21.74
N GLY A 163 -9.75 -29.65 21.69
CA GLY A 163 -10.11 -30.95 22.26
C GLY A 163 -9.79 -32.15 21.37
N LYS A 164 -9.55 -31.95 20.07
CA LYS A 164 -9.32 -33.02 19.09
C LYS A 164 -8.01 -32.83 18.34
N PRO A 165 -6.99 -33.69 18.54
CA PRO A 165 -5.70 -33.55 17.87
C PRO A 165 -5.80 -33.46 16.34
N ALA A 166 -6.64 -34.30 15.71
CA ALA A 166 -6.83 -34.29 14.27
C ALA A 166 -7.38 -32.94 13.75
N LEU A 167 -8.34 -32.31 14.46
CA LEU A 167 -8.85 -30.99 14.09
C LEU A 167 -7.80 -29.90 14.30
N GLY A 168 -7.01 -30.01 15.37
CA GLY A 168 -5.84 -29.16 15.61
C GLY A 168 -4.82 -29.22 14.47
N ASP A 169 -4.51 -30.43 13.98
CA ASP A 169 -3.56 -30.63 12.88
C ASP A 169 -4.08 -30.07 11.55
N TYR A 170 -5.37 -30.27 11.24
CA TYR A 170 -6.01 -29.65 10.07
C TYR A 170 -5.95 -28.12 10.16
N PHE A 171 -6.31 -27.54 11.31
CA PHE A 171 -6.31 -26.10 11.49
C PHE A 171 -4.89 -25.50 11.41
N LYS A 172 -3.90 -26.18 12.01
CA LYS A 172 -2.49 -25.75 11.91
C LYS A 172 -1.97 -25.81 10.48
N THR A 173 -2.32 -26.85 9.74
CA THR A 173 -1.94 -27.00 8.33
C THR A 173 -2.61 -25.90 7.48
N LEU A 174 -3.88 -25.60 7.74
CA LEU A 174 -4.62 -24.51 7.12
C LEU A 174 -3.94 -23.15 7.38
N GLN A 175 -3.55 -22.86 8.62
CA GLN A 175 -2.79 -21.64 8.96
C GLN A 175 -1.42 -21.57 8.26
N GLY A 176 -0.79 -22.72 8.01
CA GLY A 176 0.46 -22.80 7.25
C GLY A 176 0.31 -22.43 5.76
N GLN A 177 -0.88 -22.66 5.18
CA GLN A 177 -1.22 -22.16 3.84
C GLN A 177 -1.59 -20.68 3.89
N LEU A 178 -2.40 -20.28 4.87
CA LEU A 178 -2.94 -18.93 5.05
C LEU A 178 -2.04 -18.05 5.93
N ARG A 179 -0.79 -17.89 5.50
CA ARG A 179 0.25 -17.16 6.26
C ARG A 179 -0.08 -15.68 6.37
N ARG A 180 0.35 -15.05 7.46
CA ARG A 180 0.17 -13.61 7.71
C ARG A 180 0.92 -12.70 6.72
N THR A 181 1.91 -13.24 6.04
CA THR A 181 2.79 -12.53 5.11
C THR A 181 2.52 -12.90 3.65
N LEU A 182 1.32 -13.42 3.34
CA LEU A 182 0.96 -13.74 1.96
C LEU A 182 0.99 -12.48 1.09
N SER A 183 1.55 -12.64 -0.11
CA SER A 183 1.49 -11.64 -1.16
C SER A 183 0.21 -11.78 -1.98
N VAL A 184 -0.16 -10.74 -2.72
CA VAL A 184 -1.31 -10.81 -3.65
C VAL A 184 -1.08 -11.89 -4.71
N ALA A 185 0.16 -12.06 -5.18
CA ALA A 185 0.52 -13.09 -6.16
C ALA A 185 0.37 -14.53 -5.61
N ASP A 186 0.63 -14.74 -4.33
CA ASP A 186 0.56 -16.05 -3.69
C ASP A 186 -0.86 -16.40 -3.19
N THR A 187 -1.71 -15.40 -2.95
CA THR A 187 -3.08 -15.57 -2.43
C THR A 187 -3.89 -16.60 -3.23
N PRO A 188 -3.95 -16.58 -4.58
CA PRO A 188 -4.75 -17.56 -5.33
C PRO A 188 -4.36 -19.01 -5.07
N ALA A 189 -3.04 -19.29 -5.04
CA ALA A 189 -2.52 -20.64 -4.81
C ALA A 189 -2.75 -21.08 -3.35
N ALA A 190 -2.54 -20.18 -2.39
CA ALA A 190 -2.80 -20.43 -0.99
C ALA A 190 -4.29 -20.76 -0.73
N CYS A 191 -5.21 -20.03 -1.36
CA CYS A 191 -6.65 -20.30 -1.24
C CYS A 191 -7.02 -21.68 -1.78
N ARG A 192 -6.50 -22.07 -2.95
CA ARG A 192 -6.74 -23.41 -3.54
C ARG A 192 -6.17 -24.54 -2.68
N ALA A 193 -5.00 -24.33 -2.05
CA ALA A 193 -4.42 -25.30 -1.13
C ALA A 193 -5.18 -25.38 0.21
N ALA A 194 -5.75 -24.26 0.66
CA ALA A 194 -6.52 -24.16 1.90
C ALA A 194 -7.94 -24.74 1.79
N GLU A 195 -8.57 -24.67 0.62
CA GLU A 195 -9.96 -25.13 0.41
C GLU A 195 -10.21 -26.58 0.87
N PRO A 196 -9.45 -27.61 0.44
CA PRO A 196 -9.68 -28.98 0.90
C PRO A 196 -9.46 -29.15 2.41
N LEU A 197 -8.54 -28.39 3.00
CA LEU A 197 -8.30 -28.40 4.45
C LEU A 197 -9.47 -27.77 5.21
N ALA A 198 -10.04 -26.68 4.69
CA ALA A 198 -11.21 -26.03 5.26
C ALA A 198 -12.45 -26.93 5.20
N ARG A 199 -12.65 -27.68 4.11
CA ARG A 199 -13.73 -28.68 3.98
C ARG A 199 -13.56 -29.84 4.96
N ALA A 200 -12.36 -30.40 5.08
CA ALA A 200 -12.08 -31.45 6.06
C ALA A 200 -12.28 -30.97 7.50
N LEU A 201 -11.86 -29.74 7.81
CA LEU A 201 -12.11 -29.11 9.10
C LEU A 201 -13.61 -28.93 9.37
N GLN A 202 -14.39 -28.47 8.38
CA GLN A 202 -15.83 -28.33 8.49
C GLN A 202 -16.53 -29.66 8.80
N GLU A 203 -16.21 -30.72 8.04
CA GLU A 203 -16.77 -32.05 8.27
C GLU A 203 -16.48 -32.55 9.69
N GLY A 204 -15.23 -32.41 10.13
CA GLY A 204 -14.81 -32.82 11.47
C GLY A 204 -15.46 -32.01 12.59
N LEU A 205 -15.60 -30.69 12.41
CA LEU A 205 -16.27 -29.82 13.38
C LEU A 205 -17.77 -30.13 13.49
N LEU A 206 -18.47 -30.31 12.36
CA LEU A 206 -19.91 -30.62 12.35
C LEU A 206 -20.24 -32.00 12.92
N ALA A 207 -19.27 -32.92 12.90
CA ALA A 207 -19.37 -34.22 13.55
C ALA A 207 -19.13 -34.17 15.07
N ASP A 208 -18.40 -33.16 15.56
CA ASP A 208 -18.02 -33.03 16.98
C ASP A 208 -19.06 -32.25 17.81
N VAL A 209 -19.77 -31.30 17.20
CA VAL A 209 -20.68 -30.40 17.92
C VAL A 209 -22.12 -30.91 18.01
N ASP A 210 -22.80 -30.51 19.09
CA ASP A 210 -24.22 -30.78 19.29
C ASP A 210 -25.13 -29.90 18.40
N ALA A 211 -26.44 -30.17 18.43
CA ALA A 211 -27.43 -29.44 17.64
C ALA A 211 -27.49 -27.93 17.96
N SER A 212 -27.12 -27.52 19.18
CA SER A 212 -27.18 -26.13 19.61
C SER A 212 -26.03 -25.29 19.03
N ALA A 213 -24.83 -25.87 18.93
CA ALA A 213 -23.66 -25.21 18.36
C ALA A 213 -23.54 -25.39 16.84
N ARG A 214 -24.23 -26.38 16.26
CA ARG A 214 -24.14 -26.74 14.84
C ARG A 214 -24.33 -25.57 13.88
N VAL A 215 -25.36 -24.74 14.11
CA VAL A 215 -25.66 -23.59 13.24
C VAL A 215 -24.51 -22.58 13.23
N VAL A 216 -23.93 -22.27 14.40
CA VAL A 216 -22.83 -21.32 14.52
C VAL A 216 -21.55 -21.85 13.86
N VAL A 217 -21.26 -23.15 14.04
CA VAL A 217 -20.11 -23.81 13.41
C VAL A 217 -20.27 -23.84 11.89
N GLU A 218 -21.46 -24.19 11.39
CA GLU A 218 -21.78 -24.22 9.97
C GLU A 218 -21.61 -22.84 9.33
N GLN A 219 -22.16 -21.79 9.96
CA GLN A 219 -21.99 -20.41 9.50
C GLN A 219 -20.52 -19.99 9.44
N TRP A 220 -19.73 -20.30 10.47
CA TRP A 220 -18.31 -19.97 10.49
C TRP A 220 -17.52 -20.70 9.40
N CYS A 221 -17.77 -22.00 9.20
CA CYS A 221 -17.12 -22.78 8.14
C CYS A 221 -17.51 -22.30 6.74
N ASN A 222 -18.79 -22.01 6.52
CA ASN A 222 -19.26 -21.46 5.25
C ASN A 222 -18.65 -20.08 4.98
N HIS A 223 -18.50 -19.25 6.00
CA HIS A 223 -17.84 -17.96 5.87
C HIS A 223 -16.35 -18.11 5.55
N LEU A 224 -15.66 -19.11 6.12
CA LEU A 224 -14.27 -19.42 5.77
C LEU A 224 -14.15 -19.82 4.30
N LEU A 225 -14.96 -20.76 3.83
CA LEU A 225 -14.93 -21.21 2.42
C LEU A 225 -15.24 -20.05 1.45
N THR A 226 -16.29 -19.28 1.73
CA THR A 226 -16.63 -18.09 0.94
C THR A 226 -15.48 -17.08 0.93
N SER A 227 -14.82 -16.89 2.08
CA SER A 227 -13.67 -15.97 2.21
C SER A 227 -12.46 -16.41 1.38
N LEU A 228 -12.25 -17.72 1.20
CA LEU A 228 -11.18 -18.24 0.35
C LEU A 228 -11.49 -17.98 -1.13
N ASP A 229 -12.73 -18.20 -1.56
CA ASP A 229 -13.17 -17.97 -2.95
C ASP A 229 -13.10 -16.47 -3.29
N THR A 230 -13.63 -15.59 -2.45
CA THR A 230 -13.63 -14.14 -2.72
C THR A 230 -12.22 -13.56 -2.74
N ALA A 231 -11.32 -14.00 -1.86
CA ALA A 231 -9.94 -13.56 -1.86
C ALA A 231 -9.16 -14.07 -3.08
N HIS A 232 -9.43 -15.31 -3.51
CA HIS A 232 -8.88 -15.88 -4.74
C HIS A 232 -9.25 -15.04 -5.96
N ASP A 233 -10.54 -14.79 -6.14
CA ASP A 233 -11.05 -14.01 -7.28
C ASP A 233 -10.54 -12.57 -7.24
N ALA A 234 -10.59 -11.91 -6.08
CA ALA A 234 -10.12 -10.54 -5.92
C ALA A 234 -8.62 -10.39 -6.25
N ALA A 235 -7.78 -11.35 -5.86
CA ALA A 235 -6.37 -11.37 -6.19
C ALA A 235 -6.14 -11.58 -7.70
N GLN A 236 -6.84 -12.54 -8.32
CA GLN A 236 -6.75 -12.77 -9.76
C GLN A 236 -7.19 -11.55 -10.58
N GLU A 237 -8.29 -10.90 -10.20
CA GLU A 237 -8.79 -9.69 -10.85
C GLU A 237 -7.78 -8.54 -10.77
N LEU A 238 -7.19 -8.32 -9.59
CA LEU A 238 -6.16 -7.31 -9.40
C LEU A 238 -4.93 -7.63 -10.26
N MET A 239 -4.43 -8.86 -10.22
CA MET A 239 -3.26 -9.26 -11.02
C MET A 239 -3.52 -9.08 -12.53
N ALA A 240 -4.68 -9.51 -13.02
CA ALA A 240 -5.05 -9.32 -14.42
C ALA A 240 -5.18 -7.83 -14.79
N MET A 241 -5.69 -6.99 -13.89
CA MET A 241 -5.74 -5.55 -14.10
C MET A 241 -4.34 -4.93 -14.15
N LEU A 242 -3.45 -5.29 -13.23
CA LEU A 242 -2.08 -4.79 -13.20
C LEU A 242 -1.31 -5.21 -14.45
N ASP A 243 -1.49 -6.46 -14.91
CA ASP A 243 -0.89 -6.96 -16.16
C ASP A 243 -1.39 -6.17 -17.39
N ARG A 244 -2.71 -5.88 -17.48
CA ARG A 244 -3.23 -5.01 -18.55
C ARG A 244 -2.61 -3.61 -18.54
N VAL A 245 -2.43 -3.01 -17.36
CA VAL A 245 -1.79 -1.68 -17.24
C VAL A 245 -0.31 -1.77 -17.59
N HIS A 246 0.38 -2.82 -17.13
CA HIS A 246 1.77 -3.10 -17.45
C HIS A 246 1.98 -3.21 -18.97
N GLN A 247 1.17 -4.00 -19.66
CA GLN A 247 1.23 -4.18 -21.11
C GLN A 247 0.94 -2.87 -21.86
N ARG A 248 -0.09 -2.11 -21.42
CA ARG A 248 -0.43 -0.84 -22.07
C ARG A 248 0.66 0.22 -21.88
N ALA A 249 1.27 0.29 -20.70
CA ALA A 249 2.39 1.19 -20.43
C ALA A 249 3.60 0.82 -21.29
N GLY A 250 3.91 -0.47 -21.41
CA GLY A 250 4.96 -0.97 -22.30
C GLY A 250 4.71 -0.61 -23.76
N ALA A 251 3.51 -0.88 -24.28
CA ALA A 251 3.14 -0.52 -25.65
C ALA A 251 3.28 0.99 -25.92
N PHE A 252 2.85 1.85 -25.00
CA PHE A 252 3.04 3.29 -25.15
C PHE A 252 4.50 3.70 -25.19
N VAL A 253 5.37 3.05 -24.39
CA VAL A 253 6.81 3.32 -24.43
C VAL A 253 7.40 2.81 -25.73
N ASP A 254 7.03 1.62 -26.20
CA ASP A 254 7.53 1.00 -27.43
C ASP A 254 7.16 1.82 -28.67
N ASP A 255 5.92 2.31 -28.74
CA ASP A 255 5.39 3.11 -29.85
C ASP A 255 5.96 4.55 -29.91
N MET A 256 6.59 5.04 -28.82
CA MET A 256 7.27 6.34 -28.84
C MET A 256 8.54 6.27 -29.69
N ASP A 257 8.57 7.03 -30.78
CA ASP A 257 9.74 7.21 -31.65
C ASP A 257 10.49 8.48 -31.26
N PHE A 258 11.55 8.34 -30.46
CA PHE A 258 12.43 9.47 -30.13
C PHE A 258 13.31 9.89 -31.31
N GLY A 259 13.58 8.97 -32.25
CA GLY A 259 14.38 9.24 -33.45
C GLY A 259 13.80 10.37 -34.31
N ALA A 260 12.47 10.52 -34.33
CA ALA A 260 11.78 11.61 -35.03
C ALA A 260 12.18 13.03 -34.56
N LEU A 261 12.69 13.17 -33.33
CA LEU A 261 13.17 14.46 -32.78
C LEU A 261 14.70 14.58 -32.81
N TYR A 262 15.43 13.57 -33.28
CA TYR A 262 16.88 13.50 -33.23
C TYR A 262 17.53 14.10 -34.48
N ASP A 263 18.46 15.04 -34.28
CA ASP A 263 19.32 15.54 -35.36
C ASP A 263 20.59 14.69 -35.44
N ALA A 264 20.70 13.86 -36.49
CA ALA A 264 21.83 12.97 -36.71
C ALA A 264 23.12 13.67 -37.16
N GLN A 265 23.07 14.95 -37.55
CA GLN A 265 24.27 15.74 -37.87
C GLN A 265 24.87 16.37 -36.61
N ARG A 266 24.01 16.87 -35.72
CA ARG A 266 24.40 17.51 -34.46
C ARG A 266 24.52 16.52 -33.30
N ASP A 267 24.00 15.32 -33.48
CA ASP A 267 23.92 14.26 -32.47
C ASP A 267 23.15 14.68 -31.21
N VAL A 268 22.16 15.59 -31.33
CA VAL A 268 21.31 16.10 -30.23
C VAL A 268 19.84 16.17 -30.64
N PHE A 269 18.93 16.31 -29.67
CA PHE A 269 17.50 16.43 -29.94
C PHE A 269 17.10 17.87 -30.26
N HIS A 270 16.11 18.04 -31.13
CA HIS A 270 15.31 19.25 -31.21
C HIS A 270 14.49 19.44 -29.92
N ILE A 271 14.09 20.68 -29.60
CA ILE A 271 13.23 20.92 -28.42
C ILE A 271 11.88 20.22 -28.58
N GLY A 272 11.31 20.27 -29.78
CA GLY A 272 10.05 19.61 -30.07
C GLY A 272 9.65 19.70 -31.54
N PHE A 273 8.45 19.22 -31.82
CA PHE A 273 7.81 19.24 -33.12
C PHE A 273 6.48 20.00 -33.05
N ASN A 274 6.35 21.00 -33.90
CA ASN A 274 5.12 21.76 -34.04
C ASN A 274 4.18 21.07 -35.04
N VAL A 275 3.14 20.42 -34.51
CA VAL A 275 2.16 19.65 -35.28
C VAL A 275 1.39 20.52 -36.28
N ASP A 276 1.04 21.76 -35.92
CA ASP A 276 0.28 22.67 -36.80
C ASP A 276 1.12 23.13 -38.00
N ARG A 277 2.44 23.23 -37.81
CA ARG A 277 3.40 23.64 -38.85
C ARG A 277 4.06 22.46 -39.57
N GLY A 278 3.90 21.24 -39.06
CA GLY A 278 4.56 20.04 -39.58
C GLY A 278 6.09 20.13 -39.53
N ALA A 279 6.68 20.83 -38.55
CA ALA A 279 8.11 21.14 -38.54
C ALA A 279 8.73 20.97 -37.15
N LEU A 280 10.01 20.56 -37.14
CA LEU A 280 10.87 20.54 -35.96
C LEU A 280 11.26 21.97 -35.55
N ASP A 281 11.45 22.18 -34.26
CA ASP A 281 11.98 23.45 -33.75
C ASP A 281 13.42 23.67 -34.19
N ASN A 282 13.81 24.93 -34.43
CA ASN A 282 15.19 25.27 -34.78
C ASN A 282 16.17 25.24 -33.59
N ASN A 283 15.64 25.08 -32.38
CA ASN A 283 16.41 25.02 -31.14
C ASN A 283 16.61 23.58 -30.70
N TYR A 284 17.68 23.32 -29.94
CA TYR A 284 18.13 21.97 -29.58
C TYR A 284 18.38 21.85 -28.07
N TYR A 285 18.27 20.63 -27.56
CA TYR A 285 18.75 20.25 -26.23
C TYR A 285 20.20 19.79 -26.32
N ASP A 286 21.11 20.73 -26.15
CA ASP A 286 22.56 20.53 -26.28
C ASP A 286 23.30 20.43 -24.95
N LEU A 287 22.63 20.59 -23.80
CA LEU A 287 23.25 20.52 -22.47
C LEU A 287 22.90 19.23 -21.74
N LEU A 288 23.89 18.60 -21.12
CA LEU A 288 23.69 17.44 -20.25
C LEU A 288 22.93 17.80 -18.98
N ALA A 289 23.17 19.00 -18.45
CA ALA A 289 22.48 19.54 -17.28
C ALA A 289 21.13 20.19 -17.65
N SER A 290 20.34 19.51 -18.49
CA SER A 290 19.01 19.95 -18.91
C SER A 290 17.94 18.92 -18.54
N GLU A 291 16.68 19.34 -18.59
CA GLU A 291 15.52 18.48 -18.37
C GLU A 291 15.42 17.36 -19.42
N ALA A 292 16.08 17.50 -20.57
CA ALA A 292 16.11 16.47 -21.62
C ALA A 292 16.98 15.25 -21.26
N ARG A 293 17.80 15.34 -20.21
CA ARG A 293 18.73 14.27 -19.81
C ARG A 293 18.04 12.92 -19.58
N LEU A 294 16.86 12.93 -18.96
CA LEU A 294 16.10 11.70 -18.71
C LEU A 294 15.58 11.09 -20.01
N GLY A 295 15.00 11.91 -20.88
CA GLY A 295 14.56 11.50 -22.22
C GLY A 295 15.70 10.95 -23.07
N SER A 296 16.89 11.57 -23.00
CA SER A 296 18.10 11.07 -23.66
C SER A 296 18.50 9.67 -23.21
N LEU A 297 18.45 9.40 -21.90
CA LEU A 297 18.75 8.06 -21.38
C LEU A 297 17.74 7.03 -21.86
N VAL A 298 16.45 7.37 -21.83
CA VAL A 298 15.36 6.49 -22.32
C VAL A 298 15.54 6.19 -23.80
N ALA A 299 15.75 7.20 -24.63
CA ALA A 299 15.92 7.05 -26.08
C ALA A 299 17.14 6.19 -26.43
N ILE A 300 18.26 6.35 -25.71
CA ILE A 300 19.44 5.49 -25.88
C ILE A 300 19.13 4.05 -25.46
N ALA A 301 18.46 3.86 -24.32
CA ALA A 301 18.10 2.54 -23.80
C ALA A 301 17.11 1.80 -24.72
N LYS A 302 16.20 2.52 -25.38
CA LYS A 302 15.31 2.01 -26.42
C LYS A 302 16.00 1.71 -27.75
N HIS A 303 17.25 2.17 -27.92
CA HIS A 303 17.99 2.13 -29.18
C HIS A 303 17.42 3.01 -30.30
N ASP A 304 16.55 3.96 -29.98
CA ASP A 304 16.03 4.95 -30.95
C ASP A 304 17.14 5.90 -31.41
N VAL A 305 18.13 6.16 -30.54
CA VAL A 305 19.28 7.01 -30.83
C VAL A 305 20.60 6.36 -30.39
N PRO A 306 21.71 6.65 -31.07
CA PRO A 306 23.00 6.04 -30.75
C PRO A 306 23.61 6.62 -29.46
N LEU A 307 24.44 5.83 -28.77
CA LEU A 307 25.15 6.24 -27.55
C LEU A 307 25.98 7.53 -27.73
N LYS A 308 26.44 7.81 -28.96
CA LYS A 308 27.17 9.05 -29.28
C LYS A 308 26.36 10.31 -28.95
N HIS A 309 25.03 10.25 -28.91
CA HIS A 309 24.20 11.35 -28.42
C HIS A 309 24.64 11.82 -27.02
N TRP A 310 24.89 10.88 -26.09
CA TRP A 310 25.26 11.20 -24.72
C TRP A 310 26.58 11.96 -24.60
N VAL A 311 27.53 11.68 -25.49
CA VAL A 311 28.84 12.36 -25.45
C VAL A 311 28.77 13.76 -26.04
N HIS A 312 27.86 14.00 -27.00
CA HIS A 312 27.66 15.31 -27.65
C HIS A 312 26.85 16.31 -26.81
N LEU A 313 26.20 15.86 -25.73
CA LEU A 313 25.63 16.77 -24.74
C LEU A 313 26.74 17.56 -24.03
N GLY A 314 26.67 18.88 -24.16
CA GLY A 314 27.55 19.87 -23.56
C GLY A 314 27.61 19.75 -22.04
N ARG A 315 28.84 19.81 -21.52
CA ARG A 315 29.15 19.73 -20.08
C ARG A 315 29.83 21.04 -19.67
N PRO A 316 29.06 22.11 -19.41
CA PRO A 316 29.66 23.36 -18.94
C PRO A 316 30.41 23.07 -17.64
N LEU A 317 31.72 23.32 -17.63
CA LEU A 317 32.55 23.17 -16.45
C LEU A 317 32.18 24.27 -15.45
N THR A 318 31.72 23.89 -14.27
CA THR A 318 31.57 24.82 -13.15
C THR A 318 32.97 25.17 -12.65
N VAL A 319 33.44 26.40 -12.91
CA VAL A 319 34.69 26.88 -12.32
C VAL A 319 34.43 27.04 -10.81
N THR A 320 35.02 26.17 -10.00
CA THR A 320 34.97 26.33 -8.54
C THR A 320 35.91 27.49 -8.17
N PRO A 321 35.45 28.54 -7.46
CA PRO A 321 36.34 29.59 -7.01
C PRO A 321 37.37 29.00 -6.04
N ALA A 322 38.64 29.36 -6.26
CA ALA A 322 39.79 28.95 -5.45
C ALA A 322 39.83 29.66 -4.10
#